data_AF-A0A8T5QC05-F1
#
_entry.id   AF-A0A8T5QC05-F1
#
_cell.length_a   1.000
_cell.length_b   1.000
_cell.length_c   1.000
_cell.angle_alpha   90.00
_cell.angle_beta   90.00
_cell.angle_gamma   90.00
#
_symmetry.space_group_name_H-M   'P 1'
#
loop_
_entity.id
_entity.type
_entity.pdbx_description
1 polymer ?
#
loop_
_entity_poly.entity_id
_entity_poly.type
_entity_poly.pdbx_seq_one_letter_code
_entity_poly.pdbx_strand_id
1 'polypeptide(L)'
;MEKNDLLKLRKRRKTKKPNFIRQDSHKKKEVKKRWRRPKGLQSKMRLCKRGYKKCPSQGYRSPSIIRGLHSTGLAPVIVCSKRNLEKISKNEGAIIAKSVGMKKRIELVNH
;
A
#
# COMPACT_ATOMS: atom_id res chain seq x y z
N MET A 1 -12.26 -1.67 -19.76
CA MET A 1 -11.10 -0.79 -19.53
C MET A 1 -9.90 -1.68 -19.33
N GLU A 2 -8.87 -1.50 -20.14
CA GLU A 2 -7.70 -2.37 -20.13
C GLU A 2 -6.93 -2.30 -18.81
N LYS A 3 -6.27 -3.40 -18.44
CA LYS A 3 -5.52 -3.53 -17.17
C LYS A 3 -4.48 -2.41 -17.01
N ASN A 4 -3.85 -2.01 -18.11
CA ASN A 4 -2.85 -0.95 -18.15
C ASN A 4 -3.46 0.43 -17.85
N ASP A 5 -4.66 0.72 -18.33
CA ASP A 5 -5.33 1.99 -18.07
C ASP A 5 -5.78 2.10 -16.61
N LEU A 6 -6.25 0.99 -16.04
CA LEU A 6 -6.56 0.89 -14.62
C LEU A 6 -5.31 1.16 -13.75
N LEU A 7 -4.14 0.64 -14.14
CA LEU A 7 -2.87 0.92 -13.45
C LEU A 7 -2.48 2.41 -13.53
N LYS A 8 -2.63 3.04 -14.69
CA LYS A 8 -2.41 4.49 -14.87
C LYS A 8 -3.37 5.30 -13.99
N LEU A 9 -4.66 4.95 -13.98
CA LEU A 9 -5.67 5.58 -13.14
C LEU A 9 -5.33 5.45 -11.65
N ARG A 10 -4.88 4.26 -11.22
CA ARG A 10 -4.43 4.02 -9.84
C ARG A 10 -3.28 4.93 -9.46
N LYS A 11 -2.27 5.06 -10.32
CA LYS A 11 -1.12 5.94 -10.11
C LYS A 11 -1.61 7.38 -9.89
N ARG A 12 -2.45 7.90 -10.79
CA ARG A 12 -3.04 9.25 -10.68
C ARG A 12 -3.90 9.45 -9.41
N ARG A 13 -4.67 8.45 -9.00
CA ARG A 13 -5.48 8.54 -7.76
C ARG A 13 -4.61 8.49 -6.50
N LYS A 14 -3.55 7.68 -6.50
CA LYS A 14 -2.62 7.53 -5.37
C LYS A 14 -1.75 8.76 -5.17
N THR A 15 -1.32 9.44 -6.24
CA THR A 15 -0.54 10.68 -6.12
C THR A 15 -1.34 11.81 -5.48
N LYS A 16 -2.64 11.91 -5.79
CA LYS A 16 -3.56 12.89 -5.17
C LYS A 16 -4.04 12.50 -3.77
N LYS A 17 -3.79 11.26 -3.33
CA LYS A 17 -4.28 10.75 -2.05
C LYS A 17 -3.47 11.36 -0.90
N PRO A 18 -4.12 12.02 0.07
CA PRO A 18 -3.40 12.59 1.21
C PRO A 18 -2.88 11.50 2.15
N ASN A 19 -1.83 11.82 2.89
CA ASN A 19 -1.38 11.00 4.01
C ASN A 19 -2.37 11.10 5.17
N PHE A 20 -3.01 9.98 5.52
CA PHE A 20 -3.97 9.94 6.62
C PHE A 20 -3.24 9.88 7.96
N ILE A 21 -3.20 11.02 8.64
CA ILE A 21 -2.49 11.21 9.91
C ILE A 21 -3.48 11.70 10.96
N ARG A 22 -3.38 11.23 12.22
CA ARG A 22 -4.21 11.74 13.32
C ARG A 22 -4.06 13.25 13.50
N GLN A 23 -5.11 13.86 14.03
CA GLN A 23 -5.10 15.25 14.47
C GLN A 23 -3.94 15.50 15.45
N ASP A 24 -3.33 16.69 15.36
CA ASP A 24 -2.31 17.20 16.28
C ASP A 24 -1.03 16.35 16.44
N SER A 25 -0.77 15.42 15.51
CA SER A 25 0.44 14.58 15.52
C SER A 25 1.78 15.31 15.40
N HIS A 26 1.74 16.59 15.06
CA HIS A 26 2.91 17.45 14.95
C HIS A 26 3.17 18.23 16.25
N LYS A 27 2.20 18.28 17.18
CA LYS A 27 2.29 19.07 18.41
C LYS A 27 2.99 18.35 19.55
N LYS A 28 2.84 17.01 19.64
CA LYS A 28 3.39 16.19 20.73
C LYS A 28 4.07 14.94 20.19
N LYS A 29 5.24 14.57 20.73
CA LYS A 29 6.01 13.38 20.30
C LYS A 29 5.27 12.06 20.54
N GLU A 30 4.53 11.96 21.63
CA GLU A 30 3.67 10.80 21.96
C GLU A 30 2.56 10.57 20.92
N VAL A 31 2.18 11.64 20.21
CA VAL A 31 1.09 11.65 19.25
C VAL A 31 1.62 11.17 17.89
N LYS A 32 1.92 9.86 17.79
CA LYS A 32 2.53 9.23 16.60
C LYS A 32 1.76 9.53 15.29
N LYS A 33 2.48 9.69 14.17
CA LYS A 33 1.94 9.91 12.82
C LYS A 33 1.22 8.66 12.25
N ARG A 34 0.12 8.24 12.88
CA ARG A 34 -0.76 7.15 12.45
C ARG A 34 -2.20 7.63 12.39
N TRP A 35 -3.05 6.98 11.59
CA TRP A 35 -4.48 7.29 11.55
C TRP A 35 -5.18 6.82 12.84
N ARG A 36 -6.01 7.70 13.43
CA ARG A 36 -7.00 7.37 14.45
C ARG A 36 -8.24 8.23 14.18
N ARG A 37 -9.43 7.62 14.25
CA ARG A 37 -10.68 8.34 14.01
C ARG A 37 -10.87 9.43 15.08
N PRO A 38 -11.08 10.71 14.70
CA PRO A 38 -11.38 11.76 15.66
C PRO A 38 -12.78 11.55 16.23
N LYS A 39 -12.90 11.56 17.56
CA LYS A 39 -14.17 11.31 18.27
C LYS A 39 -14.77 12.58 18.90
N GLY A 40 -13.95 13.58 19.24
CA GLY A 40 -14.40 14.76 19.97
C GLY A 40 -15.45 15.59 19.21
N LEU A 41 -16.42 16.12 19.96
CA LEU A 41 -17.55 16.90 19.42
C LEU A 41 -17.07 18.11 18.61
N GLN A 42 -16.11 18.87 19.15
CA GLN A 42 -15.57 20.08 18.54
C GLN A 42 -14.44 19.84 17.51
N SER A 43 -14.07 18.58 17.23
CA SER A 43 -12.98 18.28 16.30
C SER A 43 -13.31 18.74 14.88
N LYS A 44 -12.57 19.73 14.38
CA LYS A 44 -12.76 20.27 13.02
C LYS A 44 -12.42 19.25 11.93
N MET A 45 -11.53 18.30 12.22
CA MET A 45 -11.24 17.17 11.35
C MET A 45 -12.42 16.20 11.26
N ARG A 46 -13.11 15.91 12.39
CA ARG A 46 -14.36 15.12 12.41
C ARG A 46 -15.46 15.78 11.60
N LEU A 47 -15.58 17.10 11.71
CA LEU A 47 -16.53 17.93 10.98
C LEU A 47 -16.11 18.22 9.52
N CYS A 48 -14.98 17.66 9.06
CA CYS A 48 -14.47 17.83 7.69
C CYS A 48 -14.30 19.30 7.24
N LYS A 49 -14.00 20.24 8.15
CA LYS A 49 -13.81 21.66 7.81
C LYS A 49 -12.61 21.87 6.87
N ARG A 50 -12.71 22.89 6.00
CA ARG A 50 -11.61 23.32 5.11
C ARG A 50 -10.37 23.71 5.94
N GLY A 51 -9.17 23.46 5.41
CA GLY A 51 -7.90 23.71 6.09
C GLY A 51 -7.40 22.56 6.98
N TYR A 52 -8.27 21.61 7.36
CA TYR A 52 -7.88 20.43 8.13
C TYR A 52 -7.61 19.21 7.23
N LYS A 53 -6.82 18.26 7.76
CA LYS A 53 -6.49 17.01 7.07
C LYS A 53 -7.76 16.22 6.74
N LYS A 54 -7.78 15.55 5.59
CA LYS A 54 -8.91 14.73 5.16
C LYS A 54 -8.98 13.40 5.91
N CYS A 55 -10.20 12.96 6.22
CA CYS A 55 -10.47 11.65 6.76
C CYS A 55 -10.45 10.57 5.64
N PRO A 56 -9.99 9.34 5.93
CA PRO A 56 -10.12 8.23 5.01
C PRO A 56 -11.60 7.89 4.79
N SER A 57 -11.94 7.63 3.54
CA SER A 57 -13.25 7.20 3.07
C SER A 57 -13.10 6.11 2.00
N GLN A 58 -14.19 5.41 1.69
CA GLN A 58 -14.19 4.36 0.67
C GLN A 58 -13.85 4.90 -0.74
N GLY A 59 -14.09 6.18 -1.01
CA GLY A 59 -13.77 6.81 -2.31
C GLY A 59 -12.28 6.82 -2.65
N TYR A 60 -11.38 6.70 -1.68
CA TYR A 60 -9.94 6.59 -1.91
C TYR A 60 -9.47 5.18 -2.31
N ARG A 61 -10.41 4.25 -2.51
CA ARG A 61 -10.12 2.86 -2.90
C ARG A 61 -9.69 2.79 -4.37
N SER A 62 -8.75 1.89 -4.67
CA SER A 62 -8.40 1.55 -6.04
C SER A 62 -9.43 0.60 -6.66
N PRO A 63 -9.56 0.54 -8.00
CA PRO A 63 -10.35 -0.47 -8.68
C PRO A 63 -10.02 -1.89 -8.18
N SER A 64 -11.01 -2.79 -8.17
CA SER A 64 -10.89 -4.14 -7.61
C SER A 64 -9.81 -4.96 -8.30
N ILE A 65 -9.85 -5.02 -9.63
CA ILE A 65 -9.00 -5.86 -10.49
C ILE A 65 -7.50 -5.64 -10.23
N ILE A 66 -7.09 -4.39 -10.02
CA ILE A 66 -5.69 -3.97 -9.88
C ILE A 66 -5.29 -3.70 -8.42
N ARG A 67 -6.17 -3.99 -7.47
CA ARG A 67 -5.90 -3.77 -6.04
C ARG A 67 -4.86 -4.80 -5.58
N GLY A 68 -3.83 -4.36 -4.87
CA GLY A 68 -2.77 -5.24 -4.38
C GLY A 68 -1.69 -5.61 -5.40
N LEU A 69 -1.92 -5.39 -6.70
CA LEU A 69 -0.90 -5.64 -7.73
C LEU A 69 0.28 -4.67 -7.65
N HIS A 70 1.46 -5.12 -8.06
CA HIS A 70 2.63 -4.28 -8.24
C HIS A 70 2.43 -3.23 -9.37
N SER A 71 3.33 -2.27 -9.54
CA SER A 71 3.28 -1.29 -10.63
C SER A 71 3.36 -1.95 -12.01
N THR A 72 4.05 -3.09 -12.09
CA THR A 72 4.14 -3.95 -13.29
C THR A 72 2.86 -4.72 -13.60
N GLY A 73 1.87 -4.71 -12.69
CA GLY A 73 0.61 -5.44 -12.86
C GLY A 73 0.66 -6.93 -12.48
N LEU A 74 1.76 -7.39 -11.90
CA LEU A 74 1.90 -8.73 -11.32
C LEU A 74 1.47 -8.74 -9.85
N ALA A 75 0.95 -9.87 -9.38
CA ALA A 75 0.62 -10.07 -7.96
C ALA A 75 1.89 -10.45 -7.18
N PRO A 76 2.32 -9.68 -6.16
CA PRO A 76 3.54 -9.98 -5.44
C PRO A 76 3.38 -11.20 -4.52
N VAL A 77 4.27 -12.18 -4.67
CA VAL A 77 4.33 -13.40 -3.83
C VAL A 77 5.66 -13.42 -3.09
N ILE A 78 5.62 -13.65 -1.76
CA ILE A 78 6.82 -13.72 -0.94
C ILE A 78 7.44 -15.11 -1.05
N VAL A 79 8.69 -15.16 -1.49
CA VAL A 79 9.44 -16.40 -1.72
C VAL A 79 10.53 -16.56 -0.66
N CYS A 80 10.55 -17.75 -0.04
CA CYS A 80 11.55 -18.12 0.96
C CYS A 80 12.38 -19.36 0.56
N SER A 81 11.95 -20.13 -0.44
CA SER A 81 12.55 -21.40 -0.84
C SER A 81 12.26 -21.72 -2.31
N LYS A 82 12.99 -22.70 -2.89
CA LYS A 82 12.83 -23.12 -4.30
C LYS A 82 11.42 -23.66 -4.59
N ARG A 83 10.86 -24.44 -3.66
CA ARG A 83 9.47 -24.92 -3.74
C ARG A 83 8.43 -23.79 -3.86
N ASN A 84 8.74 -22.61 -3.32
CA ASN A 84 7.84 -21.46 -3.47
C ASN A 84 7.97 -20.83 -4.86
N LEU A 85 9.12 -20.92 -5.52
CA LEU A 85 9.31 -20.44 -6.91
C LEU A 85 8.54 -21.32 -7.90
N GLU A 86 8.61 -22.65 -7.74
CA GLU A 86 7.93 -23.62 -8.61
C GLU A 86 6.40 -23.44 -8.62
N LYS A 87 5.84 -22.89 -7.53
CA LYS A 87 4.39 -22.65 -7.39
C LYS A 87 3.91 -21.34 -8.01
N ILE A 88 4.80 -20.50 -8.55
CA ILE A 88 4.46 -19.18 -9.07
C ILE A 88 3.89 -19.28 -10.48
N SER A 89 2.76 -18.61 -10.70
CA SER A 89 2.15 -18.48 -12.02
C SER A 89 2.72 -17.29 -12.82
N LYS A 90 2.53 -17.28 -14.14
CA LYS A 90 2.99 -16.18 -15.03
C LYS A 90 2.45 -14.78 -14.67
N ASN A 91 1.35 -14.71 -13.91
CA ASN A 91 0.72 -13.45 -13.48
C ASN A 91 1.20 -12.96 -12.11
N GLU A 92 2.07 -13.71 -11.46
CA GLU A 92 2.65 -13.42 -10.15
C GLU A 92 4.11 -13.00 -10.27
N GLY A 93 4.57 -12.17 -9.35
CA GLY A 93 5.94 -11.70 -9.26
C GLY A 93 6.58 -12.19 -7.97
N ALA A 94 7.74 -12.83 -8.06
CA ALA A 94 8.50 -13.28 -6.92
C ALA A 94 9.16 -12.11 -6.17
N ILE A 95 8.94 -12.02 -4.86
CA ILE A 95 9.68 -11.14 -3.95
C ILE A 95 10.43 -12.01 -2.94
N ILE A 96 11.76 -12.05 -3.06
CA ILE A 96 12.60 -12.80 -2.12
C ILE A 96 12.56 -12.14 -0.74
N ALA A 97 12.17 -12.91 0.28
CA ALA A 97 12.05 -12.41 1.65
C ALA A 97 13.39 -11.88 2.20
N LYS A 98 13.33 -10.86 3.06
CA LYS A 98 14.52 -10.28 3.70
C LYS A 98 15.30 -11.30 4.55
N SER A 99 14.60 -12.28 5.13
CA SER A 99 15.19 -13.30 6.00
C SER A 99 16.06 -14.34 5.27
N VAL A 100 15.99 -14.41 3.94
CA VAL A 100 16.79 -15.38 3.17
C VAL A 100 18.24 -14.90 3.08
N GLY A 101 19.17 -15.68 3.63
CA GLY A 101 20.60 -15.41 3.60
C GLY A 101 21.20 -15.49 2.20
N MET A 102 22.35 -14.85 1.99
CA MET A 102 22.95 -14.64 0.66
C MET A 102 23.17 -15.93 -0.13
N LYS A 103 23.67 -17.00 0.51
CA LYS A 103 23.87 -18.31 -0.13
C LYS A 103 22.59 -18.83 -0.80
N LYS A 104 21.48 -18.85 -0.05
CA LYS A 104 20.17 -19.26 -0.56
C LYS A 104 19.61 -18.27 -1.59
N ARG A 105 19.91 -16.98 -1.48
CA ARG A 105 19.48 -15.99 -2.49
C ARG A 105 20.14 -16.26 -3.84
N ILE A 106 21.43 -16.55 -3.88
CA ILE A 106 22.15 -16.89 -5.12
C ILE A 106 21.50 -18.13 -5.75
N GLU A 107 21.23 -19.16 -4.94
CA GLU A 107 20.54 -20.37 -5.41
C GLU A 107 19.12 -20.12 -5.94
N LEU A 108 18.41 -19.10 -5.44
CA LEU A 108 17.07 -18.73 -5.91
C LEU A 108 17.09 -17.83 -7.14
N VAL A 109 18.18 -17.10 -7.37
CA VAL A 109 18.34 -16.19 -8.52
C VAL A 109 18.90 -16.93 -9.73
N ASN A 110 19.78 -17.91 -9.49
CA ASN A 110 20.39 -18.73 -10.54
C ASN A 110 19.51 -19.92 -10.96
N HIS A 111 18.39 -20.14 -10.27
CA HIS A 111 17.37 -21.11 -10.66
C HIS A 111 16.45 -20.51 -11.72
#